data_AF-A0A2G9ZFF5-F1
#
_entry.id   AF-A0A2G9ZFF5-F1
#
_cell.length_a   1.000
_cell.length_b   1.000
_cell.length_c   1.000
_cell.angle_alpha   90.00
_cell.angle_beta   90.00
_cell.angle_gamma   90.00
#
_symmetry.space_group_name_H-M   'P 1'
#
loop_
_entity.id
_entity.type
_entity.pdbx_description
1 polymer ?
#
loop_
_entity_poly.entity_id
_entity_poly.type
_entity_poly.pdbx_seq_one_letter_code
_entity_poly.pdbx_strand_id
1 'polypeptide(L)'
;MGDVINNSIIRTRYRFILFISVFIFGLVVFMLPAKAEAAFNASYIIPDDQFIAISSMTENQIQEFLVAKGGSLATYVETKDSWIGPNSYQYPTGCPSDNCVNAKGMKASAILYKVANWYGLNPQVILVTLQKEQSLITLPLSLPDDQWRLNSAMGYGCPDSGGCSDAYKSFSLQTDWASWQLRWNMDKANSQDTAQRAKVAPYYTGNTITIDGVATLIGNGATASLYRYTPHFHGNENFYSIYSSWFMPYLYEFVSAINPPSNMSVGARANVSIILKNVGSATWKSDEIEKTSPFRMEILSGSSVFYDSATWIEPTRIKMTTTTVAPGEMATFDFCVKANSNPGYYVMKLVPTVENVVRLPDYGMTFGTNIPEWLSYELVSTVYPPATLSVGSTANVKIVLKNKGSAAWLSDKLDPSFRPFRLEVISGASSFYDSATWIGPARIKMTNDIAGYNQLATFNFSIKAPTIPGNYSMRMVPVIENLSRFKDIGMNFKVTVPQKYLYELVSAINPPSTMLAGAKADVRIILKNTGSVTWKSDEIEKTTPFRLEVISGASSFYDSATWIEPTRIKMTTATVAPGEMATFDFTLKASSNLGTYCMRFLPTLENVSRFADIGMVFTVKVN
;
A
#
# COMPACT_ATOMS: atom_id res chain seq x y z
N MET A 1 5.73 1.46 -82.86
CA MET A 1 6.99 2.14 -82.50
C MET A 1 6.94 2.41 -81.01
N GLY A 2 7.74 1.85 -80.12
CA GLY A 2 8.80 0.86 -80.18
C GLY A 2 9.15 0.60 -78.71
N ASP A 3 9.24 -0.68 -78.38
CA ASP A 3 9.99 -1.33 -77.32
C ASP A 3 10.27 -0.63 -75.97
N VAL A 4 9.78 -1.34 -74.95
CA VAL A 4 10.43 -1.64 -73.66
C VAL A 4 11.96 -1.71 -73.78
N ILE A 5 12.71 -1.21 -72.78
CA ILE A 5 13.84 -1.94 -72.12
C ILE A 5 14.65 -1.03 -71.16
N ASN A 6 14.74 -1.56 -69.93
CA ASN A 6 15.85 -1.56 -68.95
C ASN A 6 16.34 -0.33 -68.17
N ASN A 7 16.18 -0.51 -66.86
CA ASN A 7 17.24 -0.63 -65.85
C ASN A 7 18.23 0.54 -65.64
N SER A 8 17.95 1.19 -64.51
CA SER A 8 18.77 1.11 -63.30
C SER A 8 19.65 2.32 -62.98
N ILE A 9 19.49 2.75 -61.72
CA ILE A 9 20.55 3.14 -60.78
C ILE A 9 20.98 4.63 -60.74
N ILE A 10 20.52 5.26 -59.64
CA ILE A 10 21.18 6.25 -58.77
C ILE A 10 21.30 7.71 -59.29
N ARG A 11 20.56 8.65 -58.64
CA ARG A 11 21.11 9.74 -57.78
C ARG A 11 20.05 10.77 -57.33
N THR A 12 19.86 10.83 -56.01
CA THR A 12 19.94 12.05 -55.16
C THR A 12 18.81 13.12 -55.21
N ARG A 13 17.96 13.06 -54.17
CA ARG A 13 17.41 14.13 -53.28
C ARG A 13 16.64 15.31 -53.90
N TYR A 14 15.41 15.55 -53.42
CA TYR A 14 15.05 16.68 -52.55
C TYR A 14 13.68 16.45 -51.85
N ARG A 15 13.73 16.37 -50.51
CA ARG A 15 12.76 16.83 -49.48
C ARG A 15 11.23 16.75 -49.74
N PHE A 16 10.50 15.98 -48.91
CA PHE A 16 9.70 16.51 -47.79
C PHE A 16 9.20 15.38 -46.88
N ILE A 17 9.11 15.68 -45.58
CA ILE A 17 8.87 14.79 -44.44
C ILE A 17 7.37 14.66 -44.19
N LEU A 18 6.85 13.45 -43.97
CA LEU A 18 5.76 13.21 -43.01
C LEU A 18 5.90 11.82 -42.38
N PHE A 19 5.96 11.80 -41.05
CA PHE A 19 6.14 10.65 -40.18
C PHE A 19 4.87 9.78 -40.12
N ILE A 20 5.00 8.46 -40.29
CA ILE A 20 4.07 7.47 -39.75
C ILE A 20 4.90 6.52 -38.88
N SER A 21 4.83 6.73 -37.57
CA SER A 21 5.31 5.81 -36.55
C SER A 21 4.11 5.04 -36.00
N VAL A 22 3.99 3.78 -36.39
CA VAL A 22 2.99 2.83 -35.88
C VAL A 22 3.35 2.47 -34.44
N PHE A 23 2.55 2.95 -33.50
CA PHE A 23 2.61 2.60 -32.08
C PHE A 23 1.91 1.26 -31.87
N ILE A 24 2.64 0.27 -31.35
CA ILE A 24 2.09 -0.99 -30.85
C ILE A 24 1.30 -0.66 -29.59
N PHE A 25 -0.04 -0.73 -29.67
CA PHE A 25 -0.92 -0.60 -28.52
C PHE A 25 -0.93 -1.94 -27.77
N GLY A 26 -0.33 -1.94 -26.57
CA GLY A 26 -0.47 -3.04 -25.63
C GLY A 26 -1.93 -3.20 -25.22
N LEU A 27 -2.41 -4.45 -25.27
CA LEU A 27 -3.74 -4.85 -24.82
C LEU A 27 -3.82 -4.66 -23.29
N VAL A 28 -4.21 -3.46 -22.85
CA VAL A 28 -4.63 -3.22 -21.47
C VAL A 28 -6.01 -3.85 -21.33
N VAL A 29 -6.08 -5.00 -20.69
CA VAL A 29 -7.34 -5.53 -20.17
C VAL A 29 -7.80 -4.55 -19.09
N PHE A 30 -8.66 -3.60 -19.46
CA PHE A 30 -9.46 -2.87 -18.51
C PHE A 30 -10.34 -3.89 -17.79
N MET A 31 -9.95 -4.29 -16.57
CA MET A 31 -10.96 -4.69 -15.60
C MET A 31 -11.78 -3.43 -15.33
N LEU A 32 -12.89 -3.28 -16.05
CA LEU A 32 -13.93 -2.35 -15.67
C LEU A 32 -14.35 -2.73 -14.24
N PRO A 33 -14.35 -1.79 -13.27
CA PRO A 33 -15.15 -2.03 -12.08
C PRO A 33 -16.57 -2.31 -12.56
N ALA A 34 -17.18 -3.38 -12.04
CA ALA A 34 -18.56 -3.71 -12.33
C ALA A 34 -19.41 -2.46 -12.10
N LYS A 35 -20.39 -2.25 -13.00
CA LYS A 35 -21.45 -1.25 -12.83
C LYS A 35 -21.94 -1.33 -11.39
N ALA A 36 -21.68 -0.32 -10.58
CA ALA A 36 -22.57 -0.08 -9.46
C ALA A 36 -23.76 0.57 -10.15
N GLU A 37 -24.89 -0.13 -10.28
CA GLU A 37 -26.22 0.45 -10.04
C GLU A 37 -26.26 0.86 -8.55
N ALA A 38 -27.34 1.47 -8.03
CA ALA A 38 -27.67 1.07 -6.65
C ALA A 38 -28.02 -0.42 -6.76
N ALA A 39 -26.99 -1.27 -6.85
CA ALA A 39 -27.11 -2.62 -7.36
C ALA A 39 -28.08 -3.31 -6.44
N PHE A 40 -29.16 -3.84 -7.00
CA PHE A 40 -30.14 -4.60 -6.26
C PHE A 40 -29.40 -5.56 -5.33
N ASN A 41 -29.43 -5.27 -4.04
CA ASN A 41 -28.71 -6.08 -3.07
C ASN A 41 -29.63 -7.23 -2.70
N ALA A 42 -29.47 -8.35 -3.40
CA ALA A 42 -30.24 -9.56 -3.17
C ALA A 42 -30.14 -10.06 -1.72
N SER A 43 -29.11 -9.67 -0.95
CA SER A 43 -28.97 -10.05 0.46
C SER A 43 -29.55 -9.02 1.44
N TYR A 44 -29.94 -7.84 0.97
CA TYR A 44 -30.45 -6.73 1.78
C TYR A 44 -31.34 -5.82 0.93
N ILE A 45 -32.59 -6.24 0.67
CA ILE A 45 -33.48 -5.62 -0.32
C ILE A 45 -33.90 -4.21 0.11
N ILE A 46 -34.51 -4.09 1.30
CA ILE A 46 -34.81 -2.80 1.92
C ILE A 46 -34.55 -2.89 3.44
N PRO A 47 -34.19 -1.77 4.10
CA PRO A 47 -33.99 -1.72 5.55
C PRO A 47 -35.26 -2.07 6.35
N ASP A 48 -35.07 -2.69 7.52
CA ASP A 48 -36.18 -3.07 8.41
C ASP A 48 -36.98 -1.86 8.92
N ASP A 49 -36.32 -0.73 9.21
CA ASP A 49 -36.95 0.52 9.63
C ASP A 49 -37.81 1.14 8.53
N GLN A 50 -37.38 1.05 7.27
CA GLN A 50 -38.19 1.42 6.10
C GLN A 50 -39.36 0.46 5.89
N PHE A 51 -39.20 -0.83 6.16
CA PHE A 51 -40.27 -1.82 6.02
C PHE A 51 -41.42 -1.58 7.00
N ILE A 52 -41.12 -1.08 8.20
CA ILE A 52 -42.09 -0.87 9.29
C ILE A 52 -42.45 0.60 9.54
N ALA A 53 -42.04 1.52 8.66
CA ALA A 53 -42.30 2.95 8.75
C ALA A 53 -43.80 3.28 8.54
N ILE A 54 -44.64 2.97 9.53
CA ILE A 54 -46.11 3.17 9.48
C ILE A 54 -46.52 4.62 9.22
N SER A 55 -45.70 5.59 9.65
CA SER A 55 -45.96 7.02 9.53
C SER A 55 -45.54 7.61 8.18
N SER A 56 -45.12 6.77 7.22
CA SER A 56 -44.65 7.22 5.91
C SER A 56 -45.77 7.86 5.06
N MET A 57 -47.02 7.46 5.27
CA MET A 57 -48.20 8.01 4.58
C MET A 57 -49.43 7.99 5.48
N THR A 58 -50.14 9.12 5.52
CA THR A 58 -51.51 9.22 6.05
C THR A 58 -52.53 8.66 5.05
N GLU A 59 -53.77 8.38 5.49
CA GLU A 59 -54.86 7.96 4.59
C GLU A 59 -55.04 8.93 3.41
N ASN A 60 -54.98 10.24 3.66
CA ASN A 60 -55.09 11.26 2.62
C ASN A 60 -53.93 11.17 1.63
N GLN A 61 -52.69 11.02 2.10
CA GLN A 61 -51.53 10.87 1.22
C GLN A 61 -51.61 9.58 0.39
N ILE A 62 -52.15 8.49 0.93
CA ILE A 62 -52.40 7.26 0.15
C ILE A 62 -53.43 7.55 -0.94
N GLN A 63 -54.53 8.23 -0.61
CA GLN A 63 -55.57 8.58 -1.58
C GLN A 63 -55.03 9.50 -2.70
N GLU A 64 -54.25 10.53 -2.34
CA GLU A 64 -53.59 11.42 -3.28
C GLU A 64 -52.62 10.66 -4.19
N PHE A 65 -51.86 9.72 -3.64
CA PHE A 65 -50.95 8.87 -4.40
C PHE A 65 -51.70 7.99 -5.41
N LEU A 66 -52.79 7.34 -5.00
CA LEU A 66 -53.62 6.52 -5.90
C LEU A 66 -54.20 7.37 -7.03
N VAL A 67 -54.70 8.57 -6.72
CA VAL A 67 -55.20 9.53 -7.74
C VAL A 67 -54.09 9.94 -8.69
N ALA A 68 -52.90 10.26 -8.18
CA ALA A 68 -51.76 10.68 -8.99
C ALA A 68 -51.25 9.57 -9.93
N LYS A 69 -51.37 8.30 -9.53
CA LYS A 69 -51.00 7.14 -10.37
C LYS A 69 -52.05 6.78 -11.42
N GLY A 70 -53.29 7.23 -11.25
CA GLY A 70 -54.35 7.14 -12.27
C GLY A 70 -54.99 5.75 -12.47
N GLY A 71 -54.67 4.76 -11.64
CA GLY A 71 -55.31 3.44 -11.68
C GLY A 71 -56.70 3.42 -11.03
N SER A 72 -57.46 2.32 -11.20
CA SER A 72 -58.85 2.23 -10.70
C SER A 72 -58.98 2.24 -9.18
N LEU A 73 -57.90 1.98 -8.43
CA LEU A 73 -57.93 2.11 -6.97
C LEU A 73 -58.14 3.56 -6.49
N ALA A 74 -57.92 4.56 -7.36
CA ALA A 74 -58.19 5.96 -7.05
C ALA A 74 -59.67 6.23 -6.71
N THR A 75 -60.60 5.54 -7.38
CA THR A 75 -62.05 5.68 -7.19
C THR A 75 -62.70 4.44 -6.59
N TYR A 76 -61.91 3.42 -6.27
CA TYR A 76 -62.41 2.15 -5.74
C TYR A 76 -63.10 2.31 -4.39
N VAL A 77 -64.22 1.60 -4.25
CA VAL A 77 -64.95 1.39 -3.00
C VAL A 77 -65.23 -0.10 -2.87
N GLU A 78 -64.93 -0.68 -1.71
CA GLU A 78 -65.17 -2.09 -1.44
C GLU A 78 -66.67 -2.37 -1.41
N THR A 79 -67.11 -3.37 -2.17
CA THR A 79 -68.53 -3.72 -2.31
C THR A 79 -68.88 -4.99 -1.56
N LYS A 80 -67.89 -5.82 -1.25
CA LYS A 80 -68.07 -7.08 -0.54
C LYS A 80 -68.06 -6.86 0.97
N ASP A 81 -69.03 -7.47 1.66
CA ASP A 81 -68.96 -7.64 3.11
C ASP A 81 -67.73 -8.48 3.47
N SER A 82 -66.77 -7.83 4.12
CA SER A 82 -65.44 -8.38 4.36
C SER A 82 -64.88 -7.83 5.66
N TRP A 83 -64.72 -8.71 6.65
CA TRP A 83 -64.20 -8.34 7.97
C TRP A 83 -62.68 -8.41 7.96
N ILE A 84 -62.02 -7.29 8.20
CA ILE A 84 -60.55 -7.14 8.17
C ILE A 84 -60.02 -6.61 9.51
N GLY A 85 -58.76 -6.93 9.82
CA GLY A 85 -58.05 -6.51 11.03
C GLY A 85 -57.55 -7.68 11.88
N PRO A 86 -56.73 -7.41 12.92
CA PRO A 86 -56.16 -8.44 13.77
C PRO A 86 -57.21 -9.40 14.34
N ASN A 87 -57.00 -10.71 14.12
CA ASN A 87 -57.89 -11.79 14.53
C ASN A 87 -59.30 -11.75 13.88
N SER A 88 -59.51 -10.99 12.80
CA SER A 88 -60.78 -10.91 12.06
C SER A 88 -61.32 -12.28 11.65
N TYR A 89 -60.43 -13.24 11.34
CA TYR A 89 -60.77 -14.61 10.95
C TYR A 89 -61.57 -15.38 12.03
N GLN A 90 -61.47 -14.99 13.29
CA GLN A 90 -62.23 -15.59 14.39
C GLN A 90 -63.68 -15.11 14.42
N TYR A 91 -64.03 -14.08 13.64
CA TYR A 91 -65.27 -13.34 13.72
C TYR A 91 -65.94 -13.16 12.35
N PRO A 92 -66.32 -14.27 11.67
CA PRO A 92 -66.80 -14.25 10.29
C PRO A 92 -68.14 -13.51 10.08
N THR A 93 -68.90 -13.25 11.15
CA THR A 93 -70.23 -12.62 11.10
C THR A 93 -70.34 -11.34 11.91
N GLY A 94 -69.24 -10.77 12.40
CA GLY A 94 -69.26 -9.56 13.21
C GLY A 94 -68.04 -9.39 14.09
N CYS A 95 -67.27 -8.33 13.88
CA CYS A 95 -66.09 -8.02 14.67
C CYS A 95 -66.43 -7.52 16.09
N PRO A 96 -65.87 -8.10 17.15
CA PRO A 96 -65.91 -7.52 18.49
C PRO A 96 -64.78 -6.50 18.64
N SER A 97 -65.14 -5.22 18.82
CA SER A 97 -64.27 -4.06 19.14
C SER A 97 -63.60 -3.31 17.98
N ASP A 98 -62.93 -2.20 18.32
CA ASP A 98 -62.19 -1.28 17.44
C ASP A 98 -61.03 -1.91 16.64
N ASN A 99 -60.75 -3.21 16.86
CA ASN A 99 -59.61 -3.93 16.28
C ASN A 99 -59.92 -4.63 14.95
N CYS A 100 -61.17 -4.69 14.50
CA CYS A 100 -61.51 -5.10 13.14
C CYS A 100 -62.76 -4.37 12.64
N VAL A 101 -62.95 -4.29 11.32
CA VAL A 101 -64.08 -3.58 10.71
C VAL A 101 -64.61 -4.35 9.50
N ASN A 102 -65.89 -4.13 9.15
CA ASN A 102 -66.39 -4.51 7.83
C ASN A 102 -65.93 -3.46 6.81
N ALA A 103 -65.18 -3.89 5.80
CA ALA A 103 -64.60 -3.00 4.80
C ALA A 103 -65.60 -2.50 3.75
N LYS A 104 -66.82 -3.05 3.69
CA LYS A 104 -67.84 -2.62 2.73
C LYS A 104 -68.11 -1.11 2.83
N GLY A 105 -68.07 -0.43 1.70
CA GLY A 105 -68.23 1.02 1.59
C GLY A 105 -66.94 1.82 1.85
N MET A 106 -65.84 1.17 2.23
CA MET A 106 -64.56 1.86 2.41
C MET A 106 -63.83 2.08 1.09
N LYS A 107 -63.12 3.21 0.98
CA LYS A 107 -62.16 3.46 -0.10
C LYS A 107 -60.94 2.56 0.02
N ALA A 108 -60.24 2.35 -1.09
CA ALA A 108 -58.96 1.65 -1.09
C ALA A 108 -57.95 2.28 -0.09
N SER A 109 -57.84 3.61 -0.07
CA SER A 109 -56.93 4.34 0.83
C SER A 109 -57.19 4.04 2.32
N ALA A 110 -58.46 4.02 2.72
CA ALA A 110 -58.87 3.75 4.10
C ALA A 110 -58.55 2.32 4.51
N ILE A 111 -58.76 1.35 3.61
CA ILE A 111 -58.40 -0.05 3.84
C ILE A 111 -56.89 -0.18 4.03
N LEU A 112 -56.10 0.37 3.11
CA LEU A 112 -54.64 0.32 3.14
C LEU A 112 -54.07 0.98 4.39
N TYR A 113 -54.61 2.14 4.78
CA TYR A 113 -54.21 2.86 5.98
C TYR A 113 -54.49 2.02 7.24
N LYS A 114 -55.68 1.43 7.39
CA LYS A 114 -56.00 0.61 8.56
C LYS A 114 -55.11 -0.63 8.67
N VAL A 115 -54.94 -1.36 7.56
CA VAL A 115 -54.11 -2.56 7.49
C VAL A 115 -52.65 -2.25 7.82
N ALA A 116 -52.10 -1.15 7.28
CA ALA A 116 -50.75 -0.68 7.61
C ALA A 116 -50.58 -0.43 9.11
N ASN A 117 -51.54 0.25 9.74
CA ASN A 117 -51.50 0.57 11.16
C ASN A 117 -51.66 -0.67 12.06
N TRP A 118 -52.61 -1.55 11.73
CA TRP A 118 -52.87 -2.75 12.51
C TRP A 118 -51.70 -3.72 12.53
N TYR A 119 -51.03 -3.90 11.40
CA TYR A 119 -49.91 -4.84 11.30
C TYR A 119 -48.55 -4.17 11.40
N GLY A 120 -48.46 -2.86 11.63
CA GLY A 120 -47.16 -2.20 11.78
C GLY A 120 -46.31 -2.28 10.51
N LEU A 121 -46.91 -2.11 9.33
CA LEU A 121 -46.26 -2.22 8.02
C LEU A 121 -46.29 -0.86 7.31
N ASN A 122 -45.20 -0.49 6.64
CA ASN A 122 -45.14 0.75 5.87
C ASN A 122 -46.20 0.74 4.73
N PRO A 123 -47.12 1.73 4.65
CA PRO A 123 -48.08 1.86 3.55
C PRO A 123 -47.45 1.77 2.15
N GLN A 124 -46.24 2.31 1.97
CA GLN A 124 -45.49 2.26 0.72
C GLN A 124 -45.15 0.82 0.31
N VAL A 125 -44.79 -0.05 1.25
CA VAL A 125 -44.52 -1.48 0.99
C VAL A 125 -45.79 -2.18 0.47
N ILE A 126 -46.95 -1.86 1.03
CA ILE A 126 -48.24 -2.42 0.58
C ILE A 126 -48.55 -1.95 -0.85
N LEU A 127 -48.39 -0.64 -1.12
CA LEU A 127 -48.61 -0.06 -2.45
C LEU A 127 -47.69 -0.69 -3.51
N VAL A 128 -46.39 -0.87 -3.20
CA VAL A 128 -45.45 -1.54 -4.11
C VAL A 128 -45.84 -2.99 -4.34
N THR A 129 -46.26 -3.70 -3.29
CA THR A 129 -46.67 -5.11 -3.42
C THR A 129 -47.92 -5.23 -4.30
N LEU A 130 -48.93 -4.38 -4.11
CA LEU A 130 -50.11 -4.33 -5.00
C LEU A 130 -49.73 -4.08 -6.47
N GLN A 131 -48.75 -3.20 -6.70
CA GLN A 131 -48.26 -2.95 -8.04
C GLN A 131 -47.53 -4.15 -8.63
N LYS A 132 -46.61 -4.73 -7.86
CA LYS A 132 -45.81 -5.88 -8.29
C LYS A 132 -46.69 -7.09 -8.62
N GLU A 133 -47.69 -7.36 -7.79
CA GLU A 133 -48.50 -8.58 -7.90
C GLU A 133 -49.61 -8.46 -8.96
N GLN A 134 -50.26 -7.30 -9.08
CA GLN A 134 -51.45 -7.17 -9.93
C GLN A 134 -51.51 -5.88 -10.76
N SER A 135 -50.46 -5.04 -10.73
CA SER A 135 -50.40 -3.73 -11.37
C SER A 135 -51.52 -2.76 -10.94
N LEU A 136 -52.13 -3.01 -9.78
CA LEU A 136 -53.38 -2.35 -9.36
C LEU A 136 -53.27 -0.85 -9.09
N ILE A 137 -52.06 -0.34 -8.84
CA ILE A 137 -51.86 1.07 -8.53
C ILE A 137 -51.95 1.92 -9.81
N THR A 138 -51.42 1.43 -10.92
CA THR A 138 -51.33 2.20 -12.18
C THR A 138 -52.34 1.76 -13.24
N LEU A 139 -52.90 0.56 -13.14
CA LEU A 139 -53.78 -0.01 -14.17
C LEU A 139 -55.25 0.45 -13.98
N PRO A 140 -55.89 1.04 -15.01
CA PRO A 140 -57.33 1.18 -15.07
C PRO A 140 -57.98 -0.19 -15.34
N LEU A 141 -58.78 -0.66 -14.39
CA LEU A 141 -59.54 -1.91 -14.46
C LEU A 141 -60.85 -1.72 -15.23
N SER A 142 -61.18 -2.70 -16.07
CA SER A 142 -62.47 -2.85 -16.73
C SER A 142 -63.32 -3.86 -15.95
N LEU A 143 -64.12 -3.38 -15.00
CA LEU A 143 -65.02 -4.23 -14.23
C LEU A 143 -66.30 -4.55 -15.02
N PRO A 144 -66.82 -5.80 -14.95
CA PRO A 144 -66.43 -6.87 -14.02
C PRO A 144 -65.28 -7.78 -14.48
N ASP A 145 -64.81 -7.65 -15.73
CA ASP A 145 -63.84 -8.58 -16.34
C ASP A 145 -62.52 -8.65 -15.56
N ASP A 146 -62.07 -7.53 -14.98
CA ASP A 146 -60.85 -7.45 -14.16
C ASP A 146 -61.05 -7.74 -12.66
N GLN A 147 -62.24 -8.18 -12.22
CA GLN A 147 -62.54 -8.43 -10.81
C GLN A 147 -61.57 -9.44 -10.16
N TRP A 148 -61.02 -10.36 -10.94
CA TRP A 148 -60.04 -11.33 -10.46
C TRP A 148 -58.77 -10.66 -9.92
N ARG A 149 -58.35 -9.51 -10.46
CA ARG A 149 -57.19 -8.75 -9.96
C ARG A 149 -57.44 -8.23 -8.55
N LEU A 150 -58.66 -7.76 -8.25
CA LEU A 150 -59.05 -7.34 -6.90
C LEU A 150 -59.20 -8.53 -5.96
N ASN A 151 -59.72 -9.66 -6.45
CA ASN A 151 -59.88 -10.88 -5.66
C ASN A 151 -58.54 -11.54 -5.28
N SER A 152 -57.47 -11.19 -6.00
CA SER A 152 -56.10 -11.68 -5.81
C SER A 152 -55.09 -10.54 -5.70
N ALA A 153 -55.51 -9.39 -5.14
CA ALA A 153 -54.80 -8.11 -5.20
C ALA A 153 -53.32 -8.14 -4.82
N MET A 154 -52.95 -8.99 -3.85
CA MET A 154 -51.55 -9.18 -3.44
C MET A 154 -51.09 -10.64 -3.60
N GLY A 155 -51.87 -11.48 -4.29
CA GLY A 155 -51.54 -12.89 -4.51
C GLY A 155 -51.64 -13.80 -3.27
N TYR A 156 -52.22 -13.31 -2.16
CA TYR A 156 -52.32 -14.10 -0.94
C TYR A 156 -53.29 -15.28 -1.13
N GLY A 157 -52.84 -16.50 -0.80
CA GLY A 157 -53.64 -17.71 -0.96
C GLY A 157 -53.81 -18.17 -2.42
N CYS A 158 -52.90 -17.75 -3.31
CA CYS A 158 -52.84 -18.15 -4.72
C CYS A 158 -51.55 -18.95 -5.01
N PRO A 159 -51.49 -20.26 -4.70
CA PRO A 159 -50.30 -21.06 -4.97
C PRO A 159 -50.11 -21.31 -6.48
N ASP A 160 -48.86 -21.47 -6.93
CA ASP A 160 -48.54 -21.65 -8.36
C ASP A 160 -49.21 -22.88 -9.01
N SER A 161 -49.50 -23.92 -8.23
CA SER A 161 -50.07 -25.18 -8.69
C SER A 161 -51.54 -25.41 -8.27
N GLY A 162 -52.25 -24.37 -7.81
CA GLY A 162 -53.66 -24.46 -7.41
C GLY A 162 -54.34 -23.10 -7.42
N GLY A 163 -55.56 -23.01 -7.95
CA GLY A 163 -56.29 -21.74 -8.02
C GLY A 163 -56.39 -21.00 -6.67
N CYS A 164 -56.61 -19.69 -6.72
CA CYS A 164 -56.71 -18.85 -5.53
C CYS A 164 -57.84 -19.28 -4.59
N SER A 165 -57.56 -19.32 -3.29
CA SER A 165 -58.53 -19.65 -2.24
C SER A 165 -59.68 -18.64 -2.16
N ASP A 166 -60.91 -19.14 -2.13
CA ASP A 166 -62.12 -18.33 -1.99
C ASP A 166 -62.19 -17.54 -0.68
N ALA A 167 -61.53 -18.03 0.38
CA ALA A 167 -61.53 -17.43 1.70
C ALA A 167 -60.94 -16.02 1.74
N TYR A 168 -60.10 -15.68 0.77
CA TYR A 168 -59.36 -14.42 0.73
C TYR A 168 -59.77 -13.51 -0.43
N LYS A 169 -60.89 -13.81 -1.11
CA LYS A 169 -61.35 -13.04 -2.28
C LYS A 169 -61.99 -11.70 -1.89
N SER A 170 -61.22 -10.63 -1.94
CA SER A 170 -61.63 -9.23 -2.15
C SER A 170 -60.38 -8.37 -2.03
N PHE A 171 -60.45 -7.12 -2.46
CA PHE A 171 -59.34 -6.20 -2.25
C PHE A 171 -59.02 -6.05 -0.75
N SER A 172 -60.05 -5.89 0.08
CA SER A 172 -59.92 -5.80 1.53
C SER A 172 -59.26 -7.03 2.18
N LEU A 173 -59.71 -8.25 1.85
CA LEU A 173 -59.17 -9.48 2.44
C LEU A 173 -57.76 -9.77 1.93
N GLN A 174 -57.48 -9.54 0.66
CA GLN A 174 -56.14 -9.69 0.10
C GLN A 174 -55.14 -8.76 0.77
N THR A 175 -55.50 -7.49 0.96
CA THR A 175 -54.63 -6.51 1.61
C THR A 175 -54.41 -6.83 3.09
N ASP A 176 -55.47 -7.22 3.82
CA ASP A 176 -55.41 -7.61 5.23
C ASP A 176 -54.46 -8.79 5.46
N TRP A 177 -54.70 -9.91 4.79
CA TRP A 177 -53.94 -11.15 5.01
C TRP A 177 -52.51 -11.09 4.47
N ALA A 178 -52.30 -10.46 3.31
CA ALA A 178 -50.95 -10.29 2.76
C ALA A 178 -50.09 -9.41 3.67
N SER A 179 -50.63 -8.29 4.16
CA SER A 179 -49.89 -7.37 5.03
C SER A 179 -49.58 -8.02 6.39
N TRP A 180 -50.56 -8.75 6.96
CA TRP A 180 -50.32 -9.58 8.14
C TRP A 180 -49.17 -10.56 7.90
N GLN A 181 -49.17 -11.26 6.77
CA GLN A 181 -48.15 -12.25 6.46
C GLN A 181 -46.77 -11.61 6.27
N LEU A 182 -46.67 -10.48 5.56
CA LEU A 182 -45.43 -9.74 5.38
C LEU A 182 -44.85 -9.32 6.74
N ARG A 183 -45.68 -8.78 7.64
CA ARG A 183 -45.23 -8.44 9.00
C ARG A 183 -44.83 -9.68 9.78
N TRP A 184 -45.69 -10.68 9.82
CA TRP A 184 -45.47 -11.90 10.60
C TRP A 184 -44.19 -12.62 10.15
N ASN A 185 -43.93 -12.70 8.84
CA ASN A 185 -42.71 -13.26 8.30
C ASN A 185 -41.47 -12.53 8.84
N MET A 186 -41.47 -11.19 8.79
CA MET A 186 -40.37 -10.35 9.30
C MET A 186 -40.15 -10.56 10.81
N ASP A 187 -41.23 -10.51 11.61
CA ASP A 187 -41.14 -10.67 13.07
C ASP A 187 -40.60 -12.04 13.48
N LYS A 188 -40.99 -13.11 12.76
CA LYS A 188 -40.47 -14.46 13.01
C LYS A 188 -39.03 -14.61 12.51
N ALA A 189 -38.69 -14.03 11.36
CA ALA A 189 -37.35 -14.07 10.81
C ALA A 189 -36.31 -13.40 11.72
N ASN A 190 -36.69 -12.29 12.37
CA ASN A 190 -35.85 -11.56 13.31
C ASN A 190 -35.90 -12.13 14.75
N SER A 191 -36.73 -13.14 15.02
CA SER A 191 -36.88 -13.67 16.37
C SER A 191 -35.61 -14.39 16.84
N GLN A 192 -35.18 -14.06 18.06
CA GLN A 192 -34.09 -14.77 18.74
C GLN A 192 -34.54 -16.14 19.27
N ASP A 193 -35.86 -16.34 19.44
CA ASP A 193 -36.45 -17.64 19.78
C ASP A 193 -36.40 -18.56 18.55
N THR A 194 -35.62 -19.63 18.66
CA THR A 194 -35.43 -20.63 17.59
C THR A 194 -36.74 -21.31 17.17
N ALA A 195 -37.69 -21.52 18.09
CA ALA A 195 -38.98 -22.12 17.79
C ALA A 195 -39.88 -21.16 17.01
N GLN A 196 -39.79 -19.85 17.27
CA GLN A 196 -40.50 -18.84 16.46
C GLN A 196 -39.88 -18.70 15.08
N ARG A 197 -38.53 -18.66 15.02
CA ARG A 197 -37.79 -18.56 13.76
C ARG A 197 -37.97 -19.78 12.86
N ALA A 198 -38.07 -20.97 13.43
CA ALA A 198 -38.33 -22.21 12.68
C ALA A 198 -39.63 -22.17 11.85
N LYS A 199 -40.62 -21.35 12.25
CA LYS A 199 -41.90 -21.23 11.52
C LYS A 199 -41.77 -20.55 10.15
N VAL A 200 -40.68 -19.83 9.92
CA VAL A 200 -40.37 -19.18 8.63
C VAL A 200 -39.15 -19.79 7.95
N ALA A 201 -38.63 -20.90 8.47
CA ALA A 201 -37.50 -21.58 7.84
C ALA A 201 -37.80 -21.96 6.38
N PRO A 202 -36.83 -21.82 5.47
CA PRO A 202 -35.45 -21.41 5.72
C PRO A 202 -35.22 -19.87 5.67
N TYR A 203 -36.26 -19.06 5.53
CA TYR A 203 -36.19 -17.60 5.36
C TYR A 203 -36.10 -16.86 6.71
N TYR A 204 -34.91 -16.79 7.30
CA TYR A 204 -34.67 -16.03 8.52
C TYR A 204 -33.32 -15.32 8.53
N THR A 205 -33.22 -14.26 9.32
CA THR A 205 -32.04 -13.38 9.37
C THR A 205 -30.77 -14.14 9.74
N GLY A 206 -29.70 -13.90 8.99
CA GLY A 206 -28.40 -14.55 9.13
C GLY A 206 -28.31 -15.93 8.46
N ASN A 207 -29.39 -16.47 7.89
CA ASN A 207 -29.33 -17.72 7.15
C ASN A 207 -28.86 -17.51 5.71
N THR A 208 -28.13 -18.48 5.15
CA THR A 208 -27.85 -18.52 3.71
C THR A 208 -28.71 -19.60 3.07
N ILE A 209 -29.51 -19.22 2.07
CA ILE A 209 -30.42 -20.11 1.35
C ILE A 209 -30.20 -20.02 -0.15
N THR A 210 -30.63 -21.05 -0.90
CA THR A 210 -30.56 -21.02 -2.36
C THR A 210 -31.81 -20.35 -2.93
N ILE A 211 -31.63 -19.21 -3.61
CA ILE A 211 -32.66 -18.51 -4.39
C ILE A 211 -32.22 -18.50 -5.85
N ASP A 212 -33.08 -18.96 -6.76
CA ASP A 212 -32.79 -19.05 -8.21
C ASP A 212 -31.42 -19.70 -8.52
N GLY A 213 -31.02 -20.71 -7.74
CA GLY A 213 -29.75 -21.44 -7.89
C GLY A 213 -28.52 -20.76 -7.27
N VAL A 214 -28.67 -19.59 -6.64
CA VAL A 214 -27.58 -18.83 -6.02
C VAL A 214 -27.69 -18.85 -4.51
N ALA A 215 -26.57 -19.04 -3.81
CA ALA A 215 -26.51 -18.94 -2.35
C ALA A 215 -26.61 -17.47 -1.92
N THR A 216 -27.66 -17.13 -1.18
CA THR A 216 -27.99 -15.76 -0.78
C THR A 216 -28.12 -15.67 0.72
N LEU A 217 -27.40 -14.71 1.32
CA LEU A 217 -27.52 -14.39 2.74
C LEU A 217 -28.80 -13.58 2.96
N ILE A 218 -29.61 -13.97 3.92
CA ILE A 218 -30.76 -13.19 4.36
C ILE A 218 -30.29 -12.18 5.41
N GLY A 219 -30.02 -10.94 4.98
CA GLY A 219 -29.35 -9.93 5.80
C GLY A 219 -30.22 -9.25 6.86
N ASN A 220 -31.55 -9.21 6.68
CA ASN A 220 -32.50 -8.64 7.64
C ASN A 220 -33.91 -9.26 7.52
N GLY A 221 -34.81 -8.90 8.43
CA GLY A 221 -36.16 -9.46 8.49
C GLY A 221 -37.05 -9.04 7.32
N ALA A 222 -36.91 -7.82 6.81
CA ALA A 222 -37.60 -7.34 5.61
C ALA A 222 -37.23 -8.19 4.38
N THR A 223 -35.94 -8.44 4.17
CA THR A 223 -35.43 -9.32 3.10
C THR A 223 -35.97 -10.74 3.26
N ALA A 224 -35.96 -11.27 4.49
CA ALA A 224 -36.54 -12.58 4.78
C ALA A 224 -38.03 -12.65 4.42
N SER A 225 -38.79 -11.62 4.79
CA SER A 225 -40.22 -11.53 4.53
C SER A 225 -40.53 -11.49 3.04
N LEU A 226 -39.80 -10.65 2.29
CA LEU A 226 -39.97 -10.49 0.85
C LEU A 226 -39.63 -11.78 0.08
N TYR A 227 -38.54 -12.49 0.44
CA TYR A 227 -38.25 -13.79 -0.17
C TYR A 227 -39.22 -14.89 0.23
N ARG A 228 -39.70 -14.90 1.48
CA ARG A 228 -40.72 -15.87 1.89
C ARG A 228 -42.04 -15.64 1.17
N TYR A 229 -42.34 -14.38 0.84
CA TYR A 229 -43.53 -14.00 0.06
C TYR A 229 -43.35 -14.30 -1.43
N THR A 230 -42.17 -14.02 -2.00
CA THR A 230 -41.81 -14.28 -3.40
C THR A 230 -40.38 -14.81 -3.48
N PRO A 231 -40.17 -16.14 -3.61
CA PRO A 231 -38.85 -16.77 -3.48
C PRO A 231 -37.99 -16.67 -4.77
N HIS A 232 -37.96 -15.50 -5.41
CA HIS A 232 -37.27 -15.25 -6.66
C HIS A 232 -36.56 -13.88 -6.66
N PHE A 233 -35.37 -13.80 -7.28
CA PHE A 233 -34.65 -12.53 -7.45
C PHE A 233 -35.45 -11.56 -8.30
N HIS A 234 -35.97 -11.99 -9.45
CA HIS A 234 -36.67 -11.09 -10.37
C HIS A 234 -37.88 -10.40 -9.71
N GLY A 235 -38.66 -11.13 -8.89
CA GLY A 235 -39.77 -10.54 -8.16
C GLY A 235 -39.34 -9.50 -7.11
N ASN A 236 -38.19 -9.71 -6.46
CA ASN A 236 -37.68 -8.80 -5.44
C ASN A 236 -36.91 -7.60 -6.04
N GLU A 237 -36.28 -7.79 -7.19
CA GLU A 237 -35.71 -6.72 -8.00
C GLU A 237 -36.83 -5.79 -8.50
N ASN A 238 -37.94 -6.34 -8.99
CA ASN A 238 -39.12 -5.55 -9.36
C ASN A 238 -39.69 -4.78 -8.15
N PHE A 239 -39.80 -5.43 -6.98
CA PHE A 239 -40.21 -4.73 -5.75
C PHE A 239 -39.28 -3.55 -5.45
N TYR A 240 -37.97 -3.77 -5.42
CA TYR A 240 -36.99 -2.73 -5.12
C TYR A 240 -37.01 -1.59 -6.15
N SER A 241 -37.09 -1.92 -7.43
CA SER A 241 -37.16 -0.95 -8.53
C SER A 241 -38.40 -0.04 -8.43
N ILE A 242 -39.57 -0.64 -8.15
CA ILE A 242 -40.81 0.14 -7.95
C ILE A 242 -40.71 0.99 -6.68
N TYR A 243 -40.25 0.42 -5.56
CA TYR A 243 -40.12 1.12 -4.27
C TYR A 243 -39.19 2.33 -4.38
N SER A 244 -37.99 2.12 -4.93
CA SER A 244 -37.00 3.18 -5.14
C SER A 244 -37.53 4.27 -6.07
N SER A 245 -38.12 3.89 -7.21
CA SER A 245 -38.71 4.83 -8.16
C SER A 245 -39.80 5.70 -7.52
N TRP A 246 -40.65 5.14 -6.66
CA TRP A 246 -41.80 5.85 -6.12
C TRP A 246 -41.50 6.62 -4.84
N PHE A 247 -40.62 6.09 -3.99
CA PHE A 247 -40.50 6.54 -2.60
C PHE A 247 -39.08 6.92 -2.18
N MET A 248 -38.07 6.74 -3.06
CA MET A 248 -36.70 7.22 -2.84
C MET A 248 -36.39 8.38 -3.80
N PRO A 249 -36.78 9.63 -3.47
CA PRO A 249 -36.57 10.78 -4.36
C PRO A 249 -35.09 11.01 -4.67
N TYR A 250 -34.21 10.72 -3.73
CA TYR A 250 -32.77 10.89 -3.88
C TYR A 250 -32.09 9.53 -3.74
N LEU A 251 -31.65 8.98 -4.86
CA LEU A 251 -30.88 7.74 -4.92
C LEU A 251 -29.82 7.90 -6.01
N TYR A 252 -28.61 7.45 -5.73
CA TYR A 252 -27.48 7.59 -6.63
C TYR A 252 -26.85 6.24 -6.96
N GLU A 253 -26.16 6.24 -8.07
CA GLU A 253 -25.40 5.13 -8.60
C GLU A 253 -23.97 5.64 -8.89
N PHE A 254 -22.94 4.93 -8.41
CA PHE A 254 -21.55 5.31 -8.70
C PHE A 254 -21.14 4.85 -10.11
N VAL A 255 -20.69 5.78 -10.95
CA VAL A 255 -20.36 5.45 -12.35
C VAL A 255 -18.85 5.36 -12.55
N SER A 256 -18.12 6.41 -12.18
CA SER A 256 -16.65 6.43 -12.31
C SER A 256 -16.01 7.51 -11.46
N ALA A 257 -14.70 7.40 -11.26
CA ALA A 257 -13.90 8.45 -10.64
C ALA A 257 -12.48 8.53 -11.23
N ILE A 258 -11.94 9.75 -11.26
CA ILE A 258 -10.52 10.02 -11.40
C ILE A 258 -9.98 10.28 -10.00
N ASN A 259 -9.21 9.33 -9.46
CA ASN A 259 -8.65 9.44 -8.11
C ASN A 259 -7.34 10.24 -8.11
N PRO A 260 -6.97 10.86 -6.96
CA PRO A 260 -5.64 11.44 -6.83
C PRO A 260 -4.55 10.37 -6.86
N PRO A 261 -3.28 10.75 -7.12
CA PRO A 261 -2.16 9.82 -7.05
C PRO A 261 -2.08 9.12 -5.70
N SER A 262 -1.60 7.87 -5.70
CA SER A 262 -1.41 7.08 -4.47
C SER A 262 -0.40 7.70 -3.50
N ASN A 263 0.46 8.60 -4.00
CA ASN A 263 1.38 9.39 -3.21
C ASN A 263 1.36 10.84 -3.66
N MET A 264 1.27 11.77 -2.72
CA MET A 264 1.34 13.21 -3.01
C MET A 264 2.42 13.87 -2.17
N SER A 265 3.32 14.62 -2.82
CA SER A 265 4.27 15.47 -2.10
C SER A 265 3.54 16.56 -1.33
N VAL A 266 4.10 17.01 -0.21
CA VAL A 266 3.54 18.11 0.60
C VAL A 266 3.24 19.32 -0.28
N GLY A 267 2.02 19.84 -0.21
CA GLY A 267 1.55 20.99 -0.98
C GLY A 267 1.17 20.70 -2.44
N ALA A 268 1.42 19.48 -2.95
CA ALA A 268 1.01 19.09 -4.29
C ALA A 268 -0.51 19.11 -4.42
N ARG A 269 -0.97 19.44 -5.63
CA ARG A 269 -2.39 19.45 -6.00
C ARG A 269 -2.68 18.32 -6.99
N ALA A 270 -3.85 17.71 -6.87
CA ALA A 270 -4.34 16.73 -7.84
C ALA A 270 -5.83 16.95 -8.09
N ASN A 271 -6.24 16.86 -9.35
CA ASN A 271 -7.64 16.94 -9.72
C ASN A 271 -8.31 15.59 -9.46
N VAL A 272 -9.54 15.66 -8.97
CA VAL A 272 -10.43 14.54 -8.70
C VAL A 272 -11.73 14.83 -9.44
N SER A 273 -12.27 13.81 -10.11
CA SER A 273 -13.58 13.88 -10.77
C SER A 273 -14.39 12.67 -10.34
N ILE A 274 -15.65 12.86 -9.96
CA ILE A 274 -16.57 11.79 -9.61
C ILE A 274 -17.83 11.94 -10.46
N ILE A 275 -18.23 10.85 -11.11
CA ILE A 275 -19.45 10.76 -11.90
C ILE A 275 -20.44 9.86 -11.18
N LEU A 276 -21.63 10.40 -10.90
CA LEU A 276 -22.75 9.66 -10.32
C LEU A 276 -23.95 9.71 -11.27
N LYS A 277 -24.76 8.66 -11.30
CA LYS A 277 -26.04 8.67 -12.00
C LYS A 277 -27.18 8.90 -11.02
N ASN A 278 -28.14 9.73 -11.39
CA ASN A 278 -29.38 9.87 -10.65
C ASN A 278 -30.29 8.69 -10.94
N VAL A 279 -30.54 7.85 -9.94
CA VAL A 279 -31.46 6.71 -10.01
C VAL A 279 -32.67 6.89 -9.08
N GLY A 280 -32.79 8.07 -8.46
CA GLY A 280 -33.98 8.49 -7.73
C GLY A 280 -34.98 9.19 -8.66
N SER A 281 -36.12 9.59 -8.10
CA SER A 281 -37.18 10.27 -8.87
C SER A 281 -37.10 11.80 -8.86
N ALA A 282 -36.35 12.41 -7.94
CA ALA A 282 -36.20 13.86 -7.89
C ALA A 282 -34.99 14.33 -8.72
N THR A 283 -35.17 15.43 -9.44
CA THR A 283 -34.06 16.13 -10.11
C THR A 283 -33.11 16.73 -9.08
N TRP A 284 -31.81 16.41 -9.20
CA TRP A 284 -30.78 17.03 -8.36
C TRP A 284 -30.48 18.43 -8.88
N LYS A 285 -30.24 19.37 -7.98
CA LYS A 285 -29.96 20.77 -8.29
C LYS A 285 -28.67 21.19 -7.61
N SER A 286 -27.77 21.83 -8.34
CA SER A 286 -26.54 22.37 -7.76
C SER A 286 -26.81 23.65 -6.97
N ASP A 287 -25.78 24.12 -6.27
CA ASP A 287 -25.76 25.42 -5.60
C ASP A 287 -26.08 26.62 -6.51
N GLU A 288 -26.02 26.46 -7.84
CA GLU A 288 -26.40 27.54 -8.76
C GLU A 288 -27.92 27.68 -8.88
N ILE A 289 -28.63 26.55 -8.84
CA ILE A 289 -30.07 26.47 -9.06
C ILE A 289 -30.85 26.46 -7.75
N GLU A 290 -30.32 25.80 -6.71
CA GLU A 290 -30.95 25.68 -5.39
C GLU A 290 -30.00 26.18 -4.30
N LYS A 291 -30.48 27.11 -3.47
CA LYS A 291 -29.66 27.74 -2.41
C LYS A 291 -29.90 27.11 -1.04
N THR A 292 -31.07 26.54 -0.81
CA THR A 292 -31.48 26.03 0.50
C THR A 292 -31.14 24.55 0.68
N SER A 293 -31.33 23.76 -0.37
CA SER A 293 -31.17 22.30 -0.35
C SER A 293 -30.41 21.77 -1.59
N PRO A 294 -29.24 22.32 -1.94
CA PRO A 294 -28.47 21.83 -3.08
C PRO A 294 -27.99 20.39 -2.87
N PHE A 295 -27.80 19.69 -3.99
CA PHE A 295 -27.15 18.39 -4.03
C PHE A 295 -25.63 18.57 -3.99
N ARG A 296 -24.98 17.96 -3.01
CA ARG A 296 -23.54 18.09 -2.74
C ARG A 296 -22.91 16.74 -2.42
N MET A 297 -21.59 16.71 -2.38
CA MET A 297 -20.84 15.60 -1.83
C MET A 297 -20.34 15.96 -0.43
N GLU A 298 -20.62 15.09 0.54
CA GLU A 298 -20.17 15.19 1.92
C GLU A 298 -18.93 14.31 2.16
N ILE A 299 -18.01 14.80 2.99
CA ILE A 299 -16.90 14.00 3.53
C ILE A 299 -17.32 13.37 4.87
N LEU A 300 -17.40 12.04 4.93
CA LEU A 300 -17.83 11.35 6.15
C LEU A 300 -16.78 11.38 7.28
N SER A 301 -15.49 11.54 6.95
CA SER A 301 -14.39 11.52 7.93
C SER A 301 -14.23 12.84 8.70
N GLY A 302 -15.16 13.80 8.56
CA GLY A 302 -15.03 15.17 9.07
C GLY A 302 -14.21 16.07 8.13
N SER A 303 -13.63 17.14 8.67
CA SER A 303 -12.84 18.11 7.89
C SER A 303 -11.68 17.43 7.16
N SER A 304 -11.68 17.50 5.83
CA SER A 304 -10.66 16.87 5.01
C SER A 304 -9.31 17.58 5.14
N VAL A 305 -8.25 16.80 5.38
CA VAL A 305 -6.86 17.28 5.30
C VAL A 305 -6.45 17.70 3.90
N PHE A 306 -7.24 17.31 2.89
CA PHE A 306 -7.01 17.61 1.48
C PHE A 306 -7.74 18.86 0.98
N TYR A 307 -8.39 19.59 1.88
CA TYR A 307 -9.19 20.76 1.55
C TYR A 307 -8.42 21.77 0.69
N ASP A 308 -9.01 22.12 -0.45
CA ASP A 308 -8.54 23.17 -1.33
C ASP A 308 -9.67 24.19 -1.53
N SER A 309 -9.56 25.33 -0.86
CA SER A 309 -10.58 26.39 -0.87
C SER A 309 -10.87 26.96 -2.26
N ALA A 310 -10.08 26.63 -3.28
CA ALA A 310 -10.34 27.03 -4.66
C ALA A 310 -11.46 26.21 -5.33
N THR A 311 -11.72 25.00 -4.85
CA THR A 311 -12.68 24.06 -5.51
C THR A 311 -13.67 23.42 -4.55
N TRP A 312 -13.44 23.55 -3.26
CA TRP A 312 -14.32 23.06 -2.20
C TRP A 312 -15.16 24.20 -1.64
N ILE A 313 -16.37 23.90 -1.16
CA ILE A 313 -17.21 24.88 -0.46
C ILE A 313 -16.66 25.11 0.94
N GLU A 314 -16.32 24.01 1.61
CA GLU A 314 -15.74 23.96 2.95
C GLU A 314 -15.05 22.59 3.12
N PRO A 315 -14.26 22.35 4.18
CA PRO A 315 -13.51 21.09 4.35
C PRO A 315 -14.35 19.81 4.35
N THR A 316 -15.67 19.93 4.47
CA THR A 316 -16.67 18.85 4.57
C THR A 316 -17.60 18.76 3.38
N ARG A 317 -17.54 19.69 2.41
CA ARG A 317 -18.50 19.78 1.29
C ARG A 317 -17.85 20.12 -0.05
N ILE A 318 -18.21 19.35 -1.07
CA ILE A 318 -17.83 19.58 -2.46
C ILE A 318 -19.10 19.87 -3.28
N LYS A 319 -19.03 20.91 -4.11
CA LYS A 319 -20.11 21.35 -5.00
C LYS A 319 -20.30 20.35 -6.16
N MET A 320 -21.56 20.09 -6.53
CA MET A 320 -21.88 19.45 -7.81
C MET A 320 -21.63 20.43 -8.97
N THR A 321 -20.81 20.03 -9.94
CA THR A 321 -20.45 20.86 -11.11
C THR A 321 -21.58 20.93 -12.13
N THR A 322 -22.31 19.82 -12.34
CA THR A 322 -23.52 19.82 -13.18
C THR A 322 -24.61 20.68 -12.55
N THR A 323 -25.35 21.47 -13.34
CA THR A 323 -26.36 22.41 -12.82
C THR A 323 -27.64 21.72 -12.34
N THR A 324 -28.17 20.81 -13.15
CA THR A 324 -29.37 20.00 -12.87
C THR A 324 -29.18 18.59 -13.40
N VAL A 325 -29.67 17.58 -12.67
CA VAL A 325 -29.54 16.17 -13.05
C VAL A 325 -30.88 15.48 -12.88
N ALA A 326 -31.60 15.27 -13.98
CA ALA A 326 -32.86 14.56 -13.98
C ALA A 326 -32.67 13.05 -13.71
N PRO A 327 -33.72 12.31 -13.33
CA PRO A 327 -33.64 10.85 -13.23
C PRO A 327 -33.07 10.21 -14.51
N GLY A 328 -32.07 9.34 -14.35
CA GLY A 328 -31.33 8.69 -15.42
C GLY A 328 -30.10 9.47 -15.92
N GLU A 329 -29.95 10.74 -15.59
CA GLU A 329 -28.82 11.58 -16.01
C GLU A 329 -27.61 11.48 -15.07
N MET A 330 -26.48 12.02 -15.52
CA MET A 330 -25.19 11.98 -14.82
C MET A 330 -24.85 13.32 -14.15
N ALA A 331 -24.48 13.26 -12.88
CA ALA A 331 -23.86 14.34 -12.13
C ALA A 331 -22.34 14.22 -12.16
N THR A 332 -21.66 15.36 -12.26
CA THR A 332 -20.21 15.46 -12.15
C THR A 332 -19.83 16.29 -10.93
N PHE A 333 -18.82 15.83 -10.19
CA PHE A 333 -18.15 16.57 -9.14
C PHE A 333 -16.67 16.69 -9.51
N ASP A 334 -16.24 17.90 -9.89
CA ASP A 334 -14.85 18.19 -10.20
C ASP A 334 -14.25 19.07 -9.09
N PHE A 335 -13.19 18.57 -8.46
CA PHE A 335 -12.53 19.28 -7.38
C PHE A 335 -11.04 18.97 -7.33
N CYS A 336 -10.28 19.78 -6.62
CA CYS A 336 -8.85 19.60 -6.42
C CYS A 336 -8.59 19.19 -4.97
N VAL A 337 -7.73 18.19 -4.76
CA VAL A 337 -7.16 17.87 -3.45
C VAL A 337 -5.78 18.48 -3.33
N LYS A 338 -5.46 19.03 -2.15
CA LYS A 338 -4.14 19.57 -1.84
C LYS A 338 -3.52 18.81 -0.66
N ALA A 339 -2.37 18.18 -0.87
CA ALA A 339 -1.67 17.48 0.21
C ALA A 339 -1.23 18.44 1.31
N ASN A 340 -1.55 18.12 2.57
CA ASN A 340 -1.13 18.90 3.73
C ASN A 340 0.37 18.68 4.05
N SER A 341 0.82 19.29 5.15
CA SER A 341 2.20 19.15 5.65
C SER A 341 2.42 17.95 6.57
N ASN A 342 1.38 17.20 6.93
CA ASN A 342 1.47 16.10 7.88
C ASN A 342 1.67 14.79 7.12
N PRO A 343 2.77 14.06 7.34
CA PRO A 343 2.96 12.77 6.73
C PRO A 343 1.92 11.76 7.22
N GLY A 344 1.52 10.85 6.34
CA GLY A 344 0.59 9.78 6.69
C GLY A 344 -0.19 9.24 5.51
N TYR A 345 -0.85 8.10 5.73
CA TYR A 345 -1.82 7.56 4.80
C TYR A 345 -3.21 8.05 5.20
N TYR A 346 -3.90 8.69 4.25
CA TYR A 346 -5.21 9.26 4.48
C TYR A 346 -6.22 8.62 3.55
N VAL A 347 -7.37 8.23 4.11
CA VAL A 347 -8.52 7.72 3.36
C VAL A 347 -9.64 8.73 3.45
N MET A 348 -10.12 9.17 2.31
CA MET A 348 -11.28 10.05 2.21
C MET A 348 -12.50 9.21 1.86
N LYS A 349 -13.57 9.39 2.63
CA LYS A 349 -14.88 8.75 2.42
C LYS A 349 -15.89 9.80 1.99
N LEU A 350 -16.63 9.50 0.93
CA LEU A 350 -17.49 10.43 0.22
C LEU A 350 -18.91 9.88 0.18
N VAL A 351 -19.90 10.72 0.52
CA VAL A 351 -21.31 10.36 0.41
C VAL A 351 -22.10 11.53 -0.15
N PRO A 352 -22.97 11.32 -1.16
CA PRO A 352 -23.85 12.36 -1.64
C PRO A 352 -24.87 12.78 -0.58
N THR A 353 -25.21 14.06 -0.57
CA THR A 353 -26.17 14.62 0.37
C THR A 353 -27.03 15.67 -0.33
N VAL A 354 -28.28 15.75 0.08
CA VAL A 354 -29.17 16.87 -0.24
C VAL A 354 -29.20 17.72 1.03
N GLU A 355 -28.54 18.88 0.96
CA GLU A 355 -28.36 19.73 2.14
C GLU A 355 -29.69 20.02 2.83
N ASN A 356 -29.71 19.98 4.17
CA ASN A 356 -30.89 20.21 5.01
C ASN A 356 -32.07 19.24 4.79
N VAL A 357 -31.92 18.21 3.94
CA VAL A 357 -32.98 17.23 3.65
C VAL A 357 -32.55 15.84 4.08
N VAL A 358 -31.53 15.27 3.43
CA VAL A 358 -31.16 13.87 3.64
C VAL A 358 -29.73 13.58 3.18
N ARG A 359 -29.00 12.82 4.00
CA ARG A 359 -27.76 12.15 3.59
C ARG A 359 -28.14 10.85 2.89
N LEU A 360 -27.63 10.62 1.68
CA LEU A 360 -27.93 9.40 0.93
C LEU A 360 -27.14 8.20 1.50
N PRO A 361 -27.53 6.95 1.22
CA PRO A 361 -26.82 5.77 1.72
C PRO A 361 -25.32 5.76 1.35
N ASP A 362 -24.45 5.32 2.27
CA ASP A 362 -23.02 5.15 1.98
C ASP A 362 -22.78 3.84 1.22
N TYR A 363 -22.40 3.94 -0.06
CA TYR A 363 -22.00 2.80 -0.88
C TYR A 363 -20.48 2.57 -0.91
N GLY A 364 -19.72 3.22 -0.03
CA GLY A 364 -18.29 2.98 0.15
C GLY A 364 -17.39 3.73 -0.84
N MET A 365 -17.83 4.88 -1.34
CA MET A 365 -17.00 5.72 -2.20
C MET A 365 -15.81 6.27 -1.41
N THR A 366 -14.61 5.78 -1.73
CA THR A 366 -13.38 6.17 -1.04
C THR A 366 -12.20 6.30 -1.98
N PHE A 367 -11.23 7.13 -1.62
CA PHE A 367 -9.89 7.07 -2.17
C PHE A 367 -8.85 7.27 -1.06
N GLY A 368 -7.68 6.67 -1.25
CA GLY A 368 -6.56 6.75 -0.31
C GLY A 368 -5.32 7.33 -0.96
N THR A 369 -4.64 8.23 -0.25
CA THR A 369 -3.34 8.77 -0.69
C THR A 369 -2.38 8.89 0.48
N ASN A 370 -1.11 8.61 0.19
CA ASN A 370 -0.02 8.71 1.15
C ASN A 370 0.72 10.06 0.97
N ILE A 371 0.90 10.79 2.05
CA ILE A 371 1.77 11.96 2.12
C ILE A 371 3.09 11.49 2.74
N PRO A 372 4.19 11.39 1.98
CA PRO A 372 5.47 10.94 2.53
C PRO A 372 6.04 11.94 3.53
N GLU A 373 6.89 11.46 4.44
CA GLU A 373 7.74 12.33 5.26
C GLU A 373 8.50 13.33 4.39
N TRP A 374 8.80 14.51 4.94
CA TRP A 374 9.49 15.53 4.15
C TRP A 374 10.88 15.07 3.68
N LEU A 375 11.68 14.53 4.60
CA LEU A 375 13.03 14.02 4.34
C LEU A 375 13.11 12.55 4.71
N SER A 376 13.07 11.67 3.71
CA SER A 376 13.20 10.24 3.91
C SER A 376 13.94 9.59 2.75
N TYR A 377 14.70 8.54 3.04
CA TYR A 377 15.51 7.85 2.05
C TYR A 377 15.66 6.37 2.39
N GLU A 378 16.02 5.61 1.36
CA GLU A 378 16.30 4.19 1.45
C GLU A 378 17.66 3.93 0.78
N LEU A 379 18.51 3.12 1.41
CA LEU A 379 19.74 2.63 0.78
C LEU A 379 19.39 1.50 -0.20
N VAL A 380 19.63 1.71 -1.48
CA VAL A 380 19.30 0.72 -2.53
C VAL A 380 20.47 -0.21 -2.80
N SER A 381 21.67 0.33 -2.98
CA SER A 381 22.85 -0.48 -3.24
C SER A 381 24.14 0.28 -2.90
N THR A 382 25.19 -0.49 -2.64
CA THR A 382 26.54 0.02 -2.42
C THR A 382 27.57 -0.80 -3.19
N VAL A 383 28.64 -0.12 -3.61
CA VAL A 383 29.91 -0.74 -3.97
C VAL A 383 30.92 -0.16 -2.99
N TYR A 384 31.31 -0.97 -2.01
CA TYR A 384 32.29 -0.59 -1.00
C TYR A 384 33.72 -0.87 -1.48
N PRO A 385 34.72 -0.18 -0.91
CA PRO A 385 36.12 -0.46 -1.24
C PRO A 385 36.55 -1.84 -0.71
N PRO A 386 37.67 -2.41 -1.22
CA PRO A 386 38.27 -3.60 -0.65
C PRO A 386 38.55 -3.47 0.86
N ALA A 387 38.42 -4.57 1.59
CA ALA A 387 38.68 -4.59 3.04
C ALA A 387 40.13 -4.25 3.42
N THR A 388 41.07 -4.38 2.47
CA THR A 388 42.48 -4.05 2.66
C THR A 388 42.96 -3.18 1.51
N LEU A 389 43.63 -2.07 1.84
CA LEU A 389 44.24 -1.17 0.86
C LEU A 389 45.71 -0.94 1.18
N SER A 390 46.53 -0.88 0.13
CA SER A 390 47.93 -0.47 0.27
C SER A 390 48.01 1.02 0.60
N VAL A 391 49.01 1.40 1.39
CA VAL A 391 49.28 2.81 1.78
C VAL A 391 49.21 3.73 0.55
N GLY A 392 48.34 4.74 0.61
CA GLY A 392 48.20 5.77 -0.42
C GLY A 392 47.46 5.36 -1.70
N SER A 393 47.06 4.08 -1.83
CA SER A 393 46.26 3.61 -2.97
C SER A 393 44.83 4.17 -2.94
N THR A 394 44.18 4.23 -4.10
CA THR A 394 42.80 4.70 -4.22
C THR A 394 41.83 3.55 -4.52
N ALA A 395 40.58 3.69 -4.06
CA ALA A 395 39.50 2.76 -4.35
C ALA A 395 38.20 3.50 -4.64
N ASN A 396 37.43 3.01 -5.62
CA ASN A 396 36.14 3.61 -5.97
C ASN A 396 35.03 3.11 -5.04
N VAL A 397 34.09 4.01 -4.75
CA VAL A 397 32.91 3.77 -3.93
C VAL A 397 31.69 4.28 -4.68
N LYS A 398 30.62 3.48 -4.69
CA LYS A 398 29.32 3.87 -5.23
C LYS A 398 28.24 3.70 -4.18
N ILE A 399 27.42 4.72 -3.97
CA ILE A 399 26.24 4.65 -3.10
C ILE A 399 25.03 5.05 -3.93
N VAL A 400 23.98 4.23 -3.90
CA VAL A 400 22.69 4.53 -4.55
C VAL A 400 21.61 4.61 -3.49
N LEU A 401 20.98 5.77 -3.39
CA LEU A 401 19.87 6.04 -2.48
C LEU A 401 18.58 6.23 -3.27
N LYS A 402 17.45 5.86 -2.70
CA LYS A 402 16.12 6.16 -3.24
C LYS A 402 15.45 7.23 -2.39
N ASN A 403 14.89 8.24 -3.04
CA ASN A 403 14.11 9.26 -2.35
C ASN A 403 12.77 8.68 -1.91
N LYS A 404 12.54 8.65 -0.61
CA LYS A 404 11.28 8.22 0.00
C LYS A 404 10.52 9.41 0.59
N GLY A 405 11.10 10.60 0.55
CA GLY A 405 10.51 11.82 1.07
C GLY A 405 9.80 12.64 0.00
N SER A 406 9.00 13.60 0.44
CA SER A 406 8.26 14.51 -0.45
C SER A 406 9.12 15.62 -1.04
N ALA A 407 10.26 15.96 -0.42
CA ALA A 407 11.22 16.93 -0.95
C ALA A 407 12.02 16.33 -2.11
N ALA A 408 12.05 17.02 -3.26
CA ALA A 408 12.97 16.68 -4.34
C ALA A 408 14.41 16.99 -3.91
N TRP A 409 15.34 16.09 -4.25
CA TRP A 409 16.76 16.28 -3.99
C TRP A 409 17.42 16.90 -5.21
N LEU A 410 18.06 18.06 -5.03
CA LEU A 410 18.69 18.81 -6.11
C LEU A 410 20.20 18.70 -6.03
N SER A 411 20.85 18.57 -7.18
CA SER A 411 22.32 18.65 -7.27
C SER A 411 22.84 20.05 -7.10
N ASP A 412 24.16 20.17 -6.93
CA ASP A 412 24.90 21.43 -6.93
C ASP A 412 24.62 22.33 -8.17
N LYS A 413 24.20 21.76 -9.30
CA LYS A 413 23.91 22.52 -10.52
C LYS A 413 22.53 23.16 -10.52
N LEU A 414 21.56 22.53 -9.84
CA LEU A 414 20.14 22.84 -9.96
C LEU A 414 19.56 23.51 -8.72
N ASP A 415 20.33 23.67 -7.63
CA ASP A 415 19.82 24.32 -6.43
C ASP A 415 20.16 25.83 -6.41
N PRO A 416 19.23 26.72 -6.82
CA PRO A 416 19.45 28.17 -6.80
C PRO A 416 19.47 28.77 -5.39
N SER A 417 19.15 27.97 -4.37
CA SER A 417 19.09 28.38 -2.97
C SER A 417 20.31 27.95 -2.15
N PHE A 418 21.35 27.41 -2.79
CA PHE A 418 22.56 26.89 -2.13
C PHE A 418 22.29 25.76 -1.13
N ARG A 419 21.31 24.90 -1.41
CA ARG A 419 20.95 23.73 -0.57
C ARG A 419 21.05 22.37 -1.29
N PRO A 420 22.15 22.05 -2.00
CA PRO A 420 22.25 20.79 -2.71
C PRO A 420 22.19 19.57 -1.77
N PHE A 421 21.65 18.47 -2.27
CA PHE A 421 21.67 17.17 -1.63
C PHE A 421 23.03 16.51 -1.81
N ARG A 422 23.66 16.15 -0.69
CA ARG A 422 25.02 15.59 -0.65
C ARG A 422 25.13 14.44 0.35
N LEU A 423 26.23 13.69 0.28
CA LEU A 423 26.64 12.80 1.36
C LEU A 423 27.64 13.51 2.26
N GLU A 424 27.32 13.57 3.55
CA GLU A 424 28.20 14.03 4.60
C GLU A 424 28.94 12.84 5.21
N VAL A 425 30.25 12.97 5.37
CA VAL A 425 31.07 12.00 6.11
C VAL A 425 31.17 12.46 7.56
N ILE A 426 30.50 11.74 8.45
CA ILE A 426 30.40 12.10 9.88
C ILE A 426 31.52 11.48 10.72
N SER A 427 32.28 10.52 10.17
CA SER A 427 33.45 9.92 10.82
C SER A 427 34.42 9.36 9.78
N GLY A 428 35.74 9.49 10.03
CA GLY A 428 36.80 8.99 9.15
C GLY A 428 37.17 9.88 7.95
N ALA A 429 36.54 11.05 7.83
CA ALA A 429 36.68 12.04 6.75
C ALA A 429 38.14 12.31 6.32
N SER A 430 38.98 12.79 7.23
CA SER A 430 40.37 13.17 6.93
C SER A 430 41.28 12.00 6.56
N SER A 431 40.94 10.79 7.00
CA SER A 431 41.74 9.59 6.73
C SER A 431 41.59 9.12 5.29
N PHE A 432 40.41 9.31 4.69
CA PHE A 432 40.08 8.78 3.36
C PHE A 432 39.98 9.84 2.26
N TYR A 433 40.23 11.10 2.60
CA TYR A 433 40.00 12.23 1.71
C TYR A 433 40.77 12.10 0.40
N ASP A 434 40.00 12.13 -0.70
CA ASP A 434 40.52 12.23 -2.06
C ASP A 434 39.97 13.49 -2.73
N SER A 435 40.83 14.50 -2.90
CA SER A 435 40.47 15.78 -3.49
C SER A 435 40.03 15.67 -4.96
N ALA A 436 40.23 14.53 -5.62
CA ALA A 436 39.80 14.33 -7.00
C ALA A 436 38.27 14.23 -7.15
N THR A 437 37.56 13.71 -6.15
CA THR A 437 36.12 13.44 -6.23
C THR A 437 35.28 14.08 -5.12
N TRP A 438 35.94 14.61 -4.08
CA TRP A 438 35.28 15.25 -2.94
C TRP A 438 35.29 16.78 -3.09
N ILE A 439 34.28 17.45 -2.53
CA ILE A 439 34.19 18.93 -2.50
C ILE A 439 34.99 19.51 -1.33
N GLY A 440 35.43 18.65 -0.42
CA GLY A 440 36.13 18.95 0.81
C GLY A 440 36.22 17.67 1.64
N PRO A 441 36.88 17.70 2.81
CA PRO A 441 37.19 16.47 3.55
C PRO A 441 35.97 15.68 4.04
N ALA A 442 34.76 16.27 4.01
CA ALA A 442 33.55 15.64 4.55
C ALA A 442 32.32 15.71 3.63
N ARG A 443 32.47 16.04 2.33
CA ARG A 443 31.35 16.27 1.40
C ARG A 443 31.54 15.63 0.03
N ILE A 444 30.52 14.88 -0.40
CA ILE A 444 30.48 14.17 -1.69
C ILE A 444 29.22 14.60 -2.47
N LYS A 445 29.40 14.96 -3.76
CA LYS A 445 28.32 15.43 -4.66
C LYS A 445 27.41 14.29 -5.12
N MET A 446 26.12 14.58 -5.22
CA MET A 446 25.20 13.75 -6.01
C MET A 446 25.59 13.84 -7.50
N THR A 447 25.58 12.69 -8.18
CA THR A 447 25.90 12.58 -9.62
C THR A 447 24.71 12.93 -10.50
N ASN A 448 23.50 12.52 -10.11
CA ASN A 448 22.25 12.89 -10.80
C ASN A 448 21.97 14.39 -10.61
N ASP A 449 21.24 15.01 -11.54
CA ASP A 449 20.89 16.43 -11.40
C ASP A 449 19.72 16.66 -10.41
N ILE A 450 18.72 15.75 -10.42
CA ILE A 450 17.56 15.75 -9.52
C ILE A 450 17.13 14.31 -9.18
N ALA A 451 16.61 14.11 -7.97
CA ALA A 451 15.88 12.90 -7.58
C ALA A 451 14.58 13.27 -6.86
N GLY A 452 13.45 13.17 -7.57
CA GLY A 452 12.11 13.29 -7.00
C GLY A 452 11.68 12.04 -6.23
N TYR A 453 10.45 12.02 -5.71
CA TYR A 453 9.92 10.88 -4.97
C TYR A 453 10.06 9.55 -5.73
N ASN A 454 10.54 8.51 -5.04
CA ASN A 454 10.90 7.19 -5.54
C ASN A 454 11.98 7.14 -6.64
N GLN A 455 12.62 8.25 -6.99
CA GLN A 455 13.76 8.26 -7.91
C GLN A 455 15.08 8.01 -7.17
N LEU A 456 16.10 7.62 -7.94
CA LEU A 456 17.42 7.27 -7.43
C LEU A 456 18.38 8.46 -7.45
N ALA A 457 19.14 8.62 -6.37
CA ALA A 457 20.32 9.48 -6.29
C ALA A 457 21.58 8.62 -6.18
N THR A 458 22.54 8.85 -7.08
CA THR A 458 23.81 8.13 -7.13
C THR A 458 24.94 9.03 -6.68
N PHE A 459 25.86 8.45 -5.92
CA PHE A 459 27.13 9.06 -5.51
C PHE A 459 28.25 8.16 -5.99
N ASN A 460 29.11 8.69 -6.85
CA ASN A 460 30.33 8.01 -7.30
C ASN A 460 31.52 8.85 -6.82
N PHE A 461 32.39 8.24 -6.01
CA PHE A 461 33.57 8.91 -5.47
C PHE A 461 34.68 7.90 -5.22
N SER A 462 35.88 8.40 -4.99
CA SER A 462 37.05 7.61 -4.63
C SER A 462 37.47 7.91 -3.20
N ILE A 463 38.12 6.94 -2.55
CA ILE A 463 38.83 7.15 -1.30
C ILE A 463 40.32 6.93 -1.51
N LYS A 464 41.14 7.60 -0.70
CA LYS A 464 42.59 7.39 -0.65
C LYS A 464 42.98 6.76 0.67
N ALA A 465 43.69 5.63 0.63
CA ALA A 465 44.13 4.95 1.84
C ALA A 465 45.13 5.81 2.66
N PRO A 466 44.96 5.90 3.99
CA PRO A 466 45.88 6.59 4.88
C PRO A 466 47.34 6.22 4.67
N THR A 467 48.25 7.16 4.94
CA THR A 467 49.69 6.92 4.93
C THR A 467 50.18 6.18 6.17
N ILE A 468 49.41 6.25 7.26
CA ILE A 468 49.67 5.54 8.50
C ILE A 468 48.94 4.18 8.42
N PRO A 469 49.63 3.05 8.68
CA PRO A 469 48.95 1.77 8.81
C PRO A 469 47.98 1.73 10.00
N GLY A 470 46.87 1.02 9.84
CA GLY A 470 45.85 0.91 10.88
C GLY A 470 44.51 0.39 10.37
N ASN A 471 43.54 0.29 11.28
CA ASN A 471 42.16 -0.01 10.95
C ASN A 471 41.35 1.29 10.94
N TYR A 472 40.71 1.56 9.80
CA TYR A 472 39.96 2.78 9.57
C TYR A 472 38.51 2.44 9.24
N SER A 473 37.60 3.32 9.65
CA SER A 473 36.18 3.22 9.31
C SER A 473 35.68 4.56 8.81
N MET A 474 34.78 4.53 7.85
CA MET A 474 34.10 5.73 7.36
C MET A 474 32.60 5.57 7.54
N ARG A 475 31.94 6.59 8.09
CA ARG A 475 30.49 6.61 8.28
C ARG A 475 29.89 7.85 7.61
N MET A 476 28.76 7.67 6.94
CA MET A 476 28.18 8.65 6.04
C MET A 476 26.68 8.81 6.29
N VAL A 477 26.17 10.02 6.11
CA VAL A 477 24.74 10.34 6.21
C VAL A 477 24.37 11.36 5.13
N PRO A 478 23.20 11.27 4.49
CA PRO A 478 22.76 12.28 3.55
C PRO A 478 22.41 13.59 4.25
N VAL A 479 22.61 14.70 3.54
CA VAL A 479 22.32 16.04 4.03
C VAL A 479 21.76 16.89 2.90
N ILE A 480 20.81 17.76 3.21
CA ILE A 480 20.53 18.95 2.40
C ILE A 480 21.33 20.08 3.04
N GLU A 481 22.32 20.59 2.30
CA GLU A 481 23.22 21.63 2.82
C GLU A 481 22.44 22.83 3.34
N ASN A 482 22.92 23.41 4.44
CA ASN A 482 22.31 24.57 5.11
C ASN A 482 20.85 24.38 5.54
N LEU A 483 20.34 23.14 5.63
CA LEU A 483 18.97 22.85 6.05
C LEU A 483 18.90 21.77 7.12
N SER A 484 19.17 20.52 6.76
CA SER A 484 18.99 19.41 7.68
C SER A 484 19.73 18.15 7.24
N ARG A 485 20.18 17.38 8.22
CA ARG A 485 20.72 16.03 8.06
C ARG A 485 19.57 15.02 8.08
N PHE A 486 19.65 13.99 7.25
CA PHE A 486 18.69 12.90 7.27
C PHE A 486 18.94 11.96 8.46
N LYS A 487 17.97 11.10 8.77
CA LYS A 487 18.14 10.04 9.77
C LYS A 487 19.35 9.16 9.43
N ASP A 488 20.26 8.96 10.36
CA ASP A 488 21.41 8.09 10.16
C ASP A 488 20.99 6.61 10.23
N ILE A 489 21.07 5.90 9.09
CA ILE A 489 20.76 4.46 9.01
C ILE A 489 22.01 3.56 9.15
N GLY A 490 23.18 4.14 9.45
CA GLY A 490 24.41 3.41 9.68
C GLY A 490 25.20 3.08 8.42
N MET A 491 25.14 3.89 7.36
CA MET A 491 25.97 3.66 6.16
C MET A 491 27.45 3.81 6.52
N ASN A 492 28.17 2.69 6.52
CA ASN A 492 29.59 2.66 6.88
C ASN A 492 30.35 1.54 6.17
N PHE A 493 31.68 1.68 6.08
CA PHE A 493 32.59 0.60 5.72
C PHE A 493 33.88 0.68 6.53
N LYS A 494 34.66 -0.41 6.52
CA LYS A 494 35.97 -0.53 7.20
C LYS A 494 37.06 -0.88 6.20
N VAL A 495 38.24 -0.31 6.37
CA VAL A 495 39.44 -0.59 5.58
C VAL A 495 40.63 -0.77 6.53
N THR A 496 41.38 -1.85 6.33
CA THR A 496 42.67 -2.08 6.97
C THR A 496 43.79 -1.63 6.03
N VAL A 497 44.65 -0.73 6.52
CA VAL A 497 45.92 -0.38 5.87
C VAL A 497 47.03 -1.17 6.60
N PRO A 498 47.59 -2.21 5.99
CA PRO A 498 48.51 -3.11 6.68
C PRO A 498 49.87 -2.43 6.95
N GLN A 499 50.53 -2.82 8.04
CA GLN A 499 51.90 -2.38 8.32
C GLN A 499 52.85 -2.95 7.26
N LYS A 500 53.83 -2.16 6.82
CA LYS A 500 54.80 -2.59 5.78
C LYS A 500 55.71 -3.72 6.29
N TYR A 501 56.25 -3.55 7.48
CA TYR A 501 57.28 -4.39 8.07
C TYR A 501 56.81 -4.91 9.42
N LEU A 502 56.27 -6.12 9.44
CA LEU A 502 55.83 -6.78 10.67
C LEU A 502 56.17 -8.28 10.57
N TYR A 503 56.56 -8.86 11.70
CA TYR A 503 56.92 -10.27 11.78
C TYR A 503 56.41 -10.89 13.09
N GLU A 504 56.36 -12.21 13.10
CA GLU A 504 56.05 -13.03 14.28
C GLU A 504 57.10 -14.14 14.38
N LEU A 505 57.62 -14.42 15.59
CA LEU A 505 58.45 -15.60 15.83
C LEU A 505 57.55 -16.84 15.87
N VAL A 506 57.74 -17.75 14.91
CA VAL A 506 56.97 -19.01 14.83
C VAL A 506 57.61 -20.08 15.70
N SER A 507 58.92 -20.26 15.59
CA SER A 507 59.68 -21.24 16.38
C SER A 507 61.18 -20.96 16.36
N ALA A 508 61.90 -21.50 17.33
CA ALA A 508 63.35 -21.52 17.33
C ALA A 508 63.90 -22.86 17.85
N ILE A 509 65.00 -23.33 17.25
CA ILE A 509 65.88 -24.36 17.81
C ILE A 509 66.98 -23.62 18.56
N ASN A 510 66.93 -23.66 19.89
CA ASN A 510 67.86 -22.94 20.75
C ASN A 510 69.19 -23.68 20.91
N PRO A 511 70.32 -22.96 21.09
CA PRO A 511 71.57 -23.60 21.52
C PRO A 511 71.43 -24.17 22.94
N PRO A 512 72.30 -25.12 23.34
CA PRO A 512 72.38 -25.57 24.73
C PRO A 512 72.62 -24.40 25.69
N SER A 513 72.00 -24.43 26.87
CA SER A 513 72.19 -23.40 27.91
C SER A 513 73.61 -23.36 28.47
N THR A 514 74.39 -24.42 28.24
CA THR A 514 75.78 -24.57 28.67
C THR A 514 76.60 -25.15 27.53
N MET A 515 77.75 -24.55 27.21
CA MET A 515 78.65 -25.02 26.15
C MET A 515 80.10 -25.02 26.64
N LEU A 516 80.92 -25.96 26.16
CA LEU A 516 82.37 -25.91 26.37
C LEU A 516 82.98 -24.83 25.46
N ALA A 517 84.06 -24.19 25.91
CA ALA A 517 84.81 -23.24 25.09
C ALA A 517 85.12 -23.81 23.68
N GLY A 518 84.75 -23.08 22.63
CA GLY A 518 84.94 -23.49 21.24
C GLY A 518 83.93 -24.52 20.67
N ALA A 519 83.02 -25.06 21.49
CA ALA A 519 81.98 -25.98 21.02
C ALA A 519 81.03 -25.30 20.04
N LYS A 520 80.43 -26.07 19.12
CA LYS A 520 79.47 -25.58 18.13
C LYS A 520 78.05 -26.05 18.44
N ALA A 521 77.05 -25.22 18.16
CA ALA A 521 75.64 -25.57 18.24
C ALA A 521 74.86 -24.95 17.08
N ASP A 522 74.06 -25.75 16.38
CA ASP A 522 73.20 -25.28 15.31
C ASP A 522 71.93 -24.64 15.88
N VAL A 523 71.55 -23.52 15.28
CA VAL A 523 70.40 -22.72 15.64
C VAL A 523 69.54 -22.50 14.40
N ARG A 524 68.23 -22.63 14.59
CA ARG A 524 67.22 -22.28 13.58
C ARG A 524 66.25 -21.28 14.16
N ILE A 525 65.95 -20.22 13.44
CA ILE A 525 64.86 -19.31 13.76
C ILE A 525 63.90 -19.26 12.57
N ILE A 526 62.61 -19.48 12.83
CA ILE A 526 61.54 -19.38 11.84
C ILE A 526 60.66 -18.18 12.19
N LEU A 527 60.57 -17.23 11.26
CA LEU A 527 59.75 -16.02 11.39
C LEU A 527 58.64 -16.03 10.34
N LYS A 528 57.44 -15.59 10.67
CA LYS A 528 56.35 -15.39 9.72
C LYS A 528 56.27 -13.93 9.29
N ASN A 529 56.12 -13.69 7.99
CA ASN A 529 55.83 -12.35 7.47
C ASN A 529 54.38 -11.99 7.75
N THR A 530 54.16 -11.09 8.71
CA THR A 530 52.84 -10.57 9.05
C THR A 530 52.65 -9.13 8.55
N GLY A 531 53.63 -8.59 7.81
CA GLY A 531 53.57 -7.30 7.13
C GLY A 531 52.95 -7.40 5.73
N SER A 532 53.00 -6.29 4.98
CA SER A 532 52.45 -6.19 3.61
C SER A 532 53.49 -6.25 2.50
N VAL A 533 54.77 -6.33 2.83
CA VAL A 533 55.87 -6.35 1.86
C VAL A 533 56.54 -7.72 1.85
N THR A 534 56.76 -8.29 0.67
CA THR A 534 57.54 -9.52 0.49
C THR A 534 58.99 -9.30 0.89
N TRP A 535 59.52 -10.15 1.78
CA TRP A 535 60.93 -10.14 2.16
C TRP A 535 61.77 -10.87 1.12
N LYS A 536 62.99 -10.40 0.89
CA LYS A 536 63.92 -10.96 -0.10
C LYS A 536 65.26 -11.23 0.55
N SER A 537 65.82 -12.40 0.32
CA SER A 537 67.17 -12.76 0.79
C SER A 537 68.24 -12.06 -0.03
N ASP A 538 69.50 -12.19 0.43
CA ASP A 538 70.70 -11.77 -0.28
C ASP A 538 70.85 -12.35 -1.69
N GLU A 539 70.16 -13.47 -2.00
CA GLU A 539 70.17 -14.06 -3.35
C GLU A 539 69.29 -13.29 -4.33
N ILE A 540 68.20 -12.70 -3.83
CA ILE A 540 67.19 -12.03 -4.64
C ILE A 540 67.39 -10.51 -4.63
N GLU A 541 67.84 -9.94 -3.51
CA GLU A 541 68.03 -8.50 -3.33
C GLU A 541 69.40 -8.21 -2.73
N LYS A 542 70.24 -7.48 -3.47
CA LYS A 542 71.63 -7.21 -3.05
C LYS A 542 71.77 -5.90 -2.27
N THR A 543 70.83 -4.98 -2.42
CA THR A 543 70.95 -3.61 -1.85
C THR A 543 70.31 -3.50 -0.47
N THR A 544 69.19 -4.19 -0.28
CA THR A 544 68.34 -4.11 0.92
C THR A 544 67.81 -5.49 1.31
N PRO A 545 68.66 -6.53 1.44
CA PRO A 545 68.18 -7.86 1.84
C PRO A 545 67.57 -7.86 3.25
N PHE A 546 66.66 -8.79 3.47
CA PHE A 546 66.13 -9.10 4.80
C PHE A 546 67.07 -10.07 5.52
N ARG A 547 67.54 -9.65 6.70
CA ARG A 547 68.53 -10.38 7.50
C ARG A 547 68.11 -10.44 8.97
N LEU A 548 68.82 -11.27 9.74
CA LEU A 548 68.73 -11.27 11.19
C LEU A 548 69.99 -10.60 11.75
N GLU A 549 69.78 -9.53 12.51
CA GLU A 549 70.82 -8.75 13.18
C GLU A 549 70.99 -9.18 14.63
N VAL A 550 72.23 -9.23 15.10
CA VAL A 550 72.55 -9.31 16.53
C VAL A 550 72.67 -7.90 17.09
N ILE A 551 71.74 -7.51 17.95
CA ILE A 551 71.66 -6.16 18.51
C ILE A 551 72.42 -6.00 19.83
N SER A 552 72.96 -7.08 20.39
CA SER A 552 73.83 -7.05 21.58
C SER A 552 75.29 -6.69 21.28
N GLY A 553 75.59 -6.26 20.05
CA GLY A 553 76.95 -5.99 19.55
C GLY A 553 77.55 -7.17 18.79
N ALA A 554 78.79 -7.02 18.31
CA ALA A 554 79.52 -8.07 17.62
C ALA A 554 79.61 -9.34 18.49
N SER A 555 79.06 -10.45 17.99
CA SER A 555 78.94 -11.67 18.76
C SER A 555 80.29 -12.38 18.89
N SER A 556 80.70 -12.72 20.13
CA SER A 556 81.81 -13.64 20.39
C SER A 556 81.50 -15.08 19.98
N PHE A 557 80.24 -15.37 19.62
CA PHE A 557 79.79 -16.68 19.13
C PHE A 557 79.80 -16.78 17.60
N TYR A 558 80.38 -15.80 16.92
CA TYR A 558 80.47 -15.73 15.47
C TYR A 558 81.15 -16.98 14.87
N ASP A 559 80.47 -17.60 13.91
CA ASP A 559 81.03 -18.64 13.05
C ASP A 559 80.99 -18.17 11.59
N SER A 560 82.17 -17.93 11.01
CA SER A 560 82.29 -17.41 9.65
C SER A 560 81.76 -18.34 8.56
N ALA A 561 81.44 -19.61 8.87
CA ALA A 561 80.87 -20.54 7.91
C ALA A 561 79.37 -20.28 7.64
N THR A 562 78.64 -19.73 8.63
CA THR A 562 77.18 -19.53 8.52
C THR A 562 76.73 -18.10 8.76
N TRP A 563 77.59 -17.24 9.30
CA TRP A 563 77.32 -15.83 9.52
C TRP A 563 77.96 -14.98 8.41
N ILE A 564 77.30 -13.88 8.05
CA ILE A 564 77.85 -12.91 7.09
C ILE A 564 78.98 -12.13 7.78
N GLU A 565 78.72 -11.63 8.98
CA GLU A 565 79.65 -10.91 9.84
C GLU A 565 79.21 -11.10 11.30
N PRO A 566 79.99 -10.67 12.31
CA PRO A 566 79.67 -10.91 13.72
C PRO A 566 78.31 -10.37 14.20
N THR A 567 77.62 -9.57 13.39
CA THR A 567 76.32 -8.96 13.69
C THR A 567 75.21 -9.35 12.70
N ARG A 568 75.47 -10.18 11.67
CA ARG A 568 74.49 -10.48 10.60
C ARG A 568 74.43 -11.95 10.21
N ILE A 569 73.21 -12.42 10.07
CA ILE A 569 72.87 -13.77 9.59
C ILE A 569 71.95 -13.66 8.37
N LYS A 570 72.26 -14.45 7.33
CA LYS A 570 71.52 -14.51 6.07
C LYS A 570 70.18 -15.25 6.25
N MET A 571 69.11 -14.76 5.62
CA MET A 571 67.87 -15.52 5.44
C MET A 571 68.08 -16.63 4.39
N THR A 572 67.71 -17.87 4.72
CA THR A 572 67.89 -19.02 3.81
C THR A 572 66.75 -19.18 2.81
N THR A 573 65.56 -18.65 3.10
CA THR A 573 64.42 -18.63 2.16
C THR A 573 64.62 -17.53 1.11
N ALA A 574 64.46 -17.83 -0.19
CA ALA A 574 64.70 -16.86 -1.27
C ALA A 574 63.80 -15.60 -1.19
N THR A 575 62.49 -15.82 -1.10
CA THR A 575 61.45 -14.78 -0.96
C THR A 575 60.38 -15.23 0.03
N VAL A 576 59.81 -14.29 0.79
CA VAL A 576 58.77 -14.57 1.79
C VAL A 576 57.64 -13.55 1.65
N ALA A 577 56.56 -13.95 0.96
CA ALA A 577 55.37 -13.12 0.80
C ALA A 577 54.61 -12.95 2.13
N PRO A 578 53.70 -11.96 2.26
CA PRO A 578 52.81 -11.86 3.41
C PRO A 578 52.11 -13.19 3.72
N GLY A 579 52.25 -13.68 4.94
CA GLY A 579 51.74 -14.96 5.43
C GLY A 579 52.73 -16.13 5.39
N GLU A 580 53.85 -16.01 4.65
CA GLU A 580 54.85 -17.07 4.51
C GLU A 580 55.94 -17.01 5.61
N MET A 581 56.79 -18.05 5.66
CA MET A 581 57.82 -18.24 6.68
C MET A 581 59.24 -18.01 6.14
N ALA A 582 60.00 -17.15 6.81
CA ALA A 582 61.44 -17.00 6.68
C ALA A 582 62.16 -17.98 7.60
N THR A 583 63.22 -18.61 7.08
CA THR A 583 64.12 -19.45 7.88
C THR A 583 65.50 -18.82 7.98
N PHE A 584 66.09 -18.89 9.16
CA PHE A 584 67.48 -18.56 9.45
C PHE A 584 68.14 -19.78 10.06
N ASP A 585 69.09 -20.37 9.35
CA ASP A 585 69.91 -21.49 9.84
C ASP A 585 71.35 -20.99 10.03
N PHE A 586 71.89 -21.12 11.24
CA PHE A 586 73.24 -20.68 11.56
C PHE A 586 73.83 -21.44 12.75
N THR A 587 75.14 -21.48 12.82
CA THR A 587 75.89 -22.14 13.89
C THR A 587 76.43 -21.09 14.87
N LEU A 588 76.32 -21.38 16.17
CA LEU A 588 77.02 -20.67 17.23
C LEU A 588 78.31 -21.40 17.58
N LYS A 589 79.44 -20.69 17.64
CA LYS A 589 80.71 -21.24 18.13
C LYS A 589 81.03 -20.61 19.48
N ALA A 590 80.96 -21.36 20.57
CA ALA A 590 81.18 -20.85 21.93
C ALA A 590 82.50 -20.08 22.06
N SER A 591 82.43 -18.94 22.74
CA SER A 591 83.56 -18.07 23.08
C SER A 591 84.72 -18.87 23.69
N SER A 592 85.96 -18.46 23.43
CA SER A 592 87.14 -18.99 24.15
C SER A 592 87.23 -18.50 25.58
N ASN A 593 86.52 -17.42 25.91
CA ASN A 593 86.45 -16.85 27.24
C ASN A 593 85.25 -17.45 28.00
N LEU A 594 85.47 -17.82 29.25
CA LEU A 594 84.43 -18.34 30.14
C LEU A 594 83.48 -17.22 30.57
N GLY A 595 82.21 -17.57 30.78
CA GLY A 595 81.22 -16.61 31.26
C GLY A 595 79.81 -16.87 30.73
N THR A 596 78.87 -16.03 31.16
CA THR A 596 77.48 -16.07 30.68
C THR A 596 77.29 -14.98 29.64
N TYR A 597 76.80 -15.38 28.47
CA TYR A 597 76.59 -14.50 27.33
C TYR A 597 75.11 -14.43 26.98
N CYS A 598 74.62 -13.21 26.71
CA CYS A 598 73.27 -12.95 26.25
C CYS A 598 73.32 -12.39 24.83
N MET A 599 72.69 -13.09 23.89
CA MET A 599 72.63 -12.72 22.49
C MET A 599 71.21 -12.35 22.13
N ARG A 600 71.01 -11.15 21.58
CA ARG A 600 69.69 -10.63 21.23
C ARG A 600 69.59 -10.40 19.72
N PHE A 601 68.52 -10.89 19.12
CA PHE A 601 68.32 -10.92 17.68
C PHE A 601 67.15 -10.07 17.25
N LEU A 602 67.29 -9.42 16.09
CA LEU A 602 66.28 -8.55 15.52
C LEU A 602 66.27 -8.66 14.00
N PRO A 603 65.11 -8.85 13.34
CA PRO A 603 65.06 -8.80 11.89
C PRO A 603 65.28 -7.38 11.40
N THR A 604 66.00 -7.24 10.31
CA THR A 604 66.33 -5.96 9.71
C THR A 604 66.20 -6.04 8.20
N LEU A 605 65.73 -4.94 7.61
CA LEU A 605 65.88 -4.68 6.19
C LEU A 605 67.12 -3.81 6.03
N GLU A 606 68.19 -4.39 5.48
CA GLU A 606 69.48 -3.72 5.40
C GLU A 606 69.37 -2.36 4.71
N ASN A 607 70.07 -1.36 5.24
CA ASN A 607 70.08 0.02 4.75
C ASN A 607 68.70 0.74 4.75
N VAL A 608 67.66 0.15 5.32
CA VAL A 608 66.31 0.74 5.35
C VAL A 608 65.79 0.91 6.77
N SER A 609 65.57 -0.20 7.49
CA SER A 609 64.92 -0.14 8.79
C SER A 609 65.06 -1.45 9.57
N ARG A 610 65.24 -1.32 10.89
CA ARG A 610 65.03 -2.40 11.84
C ARG A 610 63.54 -2.64 12.06
N PHE A 611 63.16 -3.90 12.29
CA PHE A 611 61.79 -4.24 12.68
C PHE A 611 61.63 -4.04 14.21
N ALA A 612 60.40 -4.14 14.72
CA ALA A 612 60.13 -4.01 16.15
C ALA A 612 60.82 -5.15 16.94
N ASP A 613 61.47 -4.84 18.06
CA ASP A 613 62.14 -5.85 18.87
C ASP A 613 61.16 -6.57 19.80
N ILE A 614 60.93 -7.85 19.52
CA ILE A 614 60.04 -8.73 20.31
C ILE A 614 60.80 -9.53 21.38
N GLY A 615 62.10 -9.28 21.57
CA GLY A 615 62.90 -9.88 22.64
C GLY A 615 63.46 -11.27 22.33
N MET A 616 63.82 -11.56 21.07
CA MET A 616 64.46 -12.83 20.72
C MET A 616 65.86 -12.91 21.34
N VAL A 617 66.02 -13.72 22.40
CA VAL A 617 67.25 -13.84 23.19
C VAL A 617 67.68 -15.29 23.38
N PHE A 618 68.99 -15.53 23.31
CA PHE A 618 69.63 -16.74 23.83
C PHE A 618 70.58 -16.37 24.97
N THR A 619 70.61 -17.21 26.01
CA THR A 619 71.57 -17.12 27.11
C THR A 619 72.37 -18.41 27.18
N VAL A 620 73.69 -18.31 27.05
CA VAL A 620 74.61 -19.45 27.04
C VAL A 620 75.71 -19.22 28.07
N LYS A 621 75.92 -20.19 28.96
CA LYS A 621 77.06 -20.24 29.87
C LYS A 621 78.20 -21.06 29.23
N VAL A 622 79.37 -20.44 29.09
CA VAL A 622 80.58 -21.11 28.60
C VAL A 622 81.42 -21.56 29.78
N ASN A 623 81.66 -22.88 29.84
CA ASN A 623 82.46 -23.55 30.88
C ASN A 623 83.80 -24.06 30.32
#